data_AF-A0A7Y7NJR5-F1
#
_entry.id   AF-A0A7Y7NJR5-F1
#
_cell.length_a   1.000
_cell.length_b   1.000
_cell.length_c   1.000
_cell.angle_alpha   90.00
_cell.angle_beta   90.00
_cell.angle_gamma   90.00
#
_symmetry.space_group_name_H-M   'P 1'
#
loop_
_entity.id
_entity.type
_entity.pdbx_description
1 polymer ?
#
loop_
_entity_poly.entity_id
_entity_poly.type
_entity_poly.pdbx_seq_one_letter_code
_entity_poly.pdbx_strand_id
1 'polypeptide(L)'
;MFKRFFSFLAIIFIIQYLVIAQIPTGYYNSATGTGATLKTQLYNIIKGHTDMGYGGLYTCYTTTDNLPSGKVWDMYSLKADGTANYWFTNSASSSNQCGNYNSEGDCYNREHSFCDSWLGQASPQRSDLFHVYPTDGYVNNRRNNYPHGKVGTVTWTSSNGSKLGSSDPTTGYSGTVFEPIDSFKGDFARSYFYVATRYENLIAGWASNTGAGELLAGNSFPAFKTWFINLMMQWHTQDPVSAKEINRNNAVYAYQHNRNPYIDHPEYVSLVWGSGTLILVNSITVQGQGGATSISAQGGTLQMSATVLPSNASNSTFTWSVKNPKATINTSGILTAVSDGIDTVLATANDGSGIVGMKAINISNQGNGISNFIYQTNNVSIFPNPANDDLNIEIKNGALIPEKLSIFDIRGRVIFQLYDLKSFNKIDISNLDKGLYFVVLSKYNQQITYKIIK
;
A
#
# COMPACT_ATOMS: atom_id res chain seq x y z
N MET A 1 -28.48 -61.96 -54.80
CA MET A 1 -27.09 -62.37 -55.11
C MET A 1 -26.27 -61.08 -55.25
N PHE A 2 -25.14 -60.95 -54.52
CA PHE A 2 -24.21 -59.80 -54.49
C PHE A 2 -24.74 -58.49 -53.85
N LYS A 3 -24.02 -57.68 -53.06
CA LYS A 3 -22.73 -57.73 -52.34
C LYS A 3 -22.71 -56.48 -51.41
N ARG A 4 -22.21 -56.65 -50.19
CA ARG A 4 -21.34 -55.77 -49.35
C ARG A 4 -21.28 -54.25 -49.66
N PHE A 5 -21.30 -53.39 -48.66
CA PHE A 5 -20.07 -52.79 -48.06
C PHE A 5 -20.37 -51.83 -46.90
N PHE A 6 -19.59 -51.96 -45.84
CA PHE A 6 -19.43 -50.99 -44.75
C PHE A 6 -18.90 -49.65 -45.28
N SER A 7 -19.41 -48.54 -44.76
CA SER A 7 -18.68 -47.27 -44.72
C SER A 7 -18.87 -46.61 -43.35
N PHE A 8 -17.84 -46.76 -42.52
CA PHE A 8 -17.61 -45.93 -41.34
C PHE A 8 -17.45 -44.47 -41.78
N LEU A 9 -18.29 -43.59 -41.24
CA LEU A 9 -18.17 -42.14 -41.40
C LEU A 9 -17.08 -41.65 -40.45
N ALA A 10 -15.84 -41.50 -40.94
CA ALA A 10 -14.78 -40.82 -40.22
C ALA A 10 -15.00 -39.30 -40.36
N ILE A 11 -15.53 -38.66 -39.31
CA ILE A 11 -15.59 -37.20 -39.20
C ILE A 11 -14.17 -36.72 -38.91
N ILE A 12 -13.47 -36.25 -39.96
CA ILE A 12 -12.21 -35.52 -39.82
C ILE A 12 -12.56 -34.10 -39.35
N PHE A 13 -12.43 -33.85 -38.05
CA PHE A 13 -12.39 -32.50 -37.50
C PHE A 13 -11.07 -31.86 -37.96
N ILE A 14 -11.13 -30.97 -38.96
CA ILE A 14 -10.03 -30.05 -39.27
C ILE A 14 -10.06 -28.98 -38.17
N ILE A 15 -9.36 -29.24 -37.08
CA ILE A 15 -9.00 -28.20 -36.10
C ILE A 15 -7.91 -27.36 -36.80
N GLN A 16 -8.29 -26.20 -37.32
CA GLN A 16 -7.32 -25.20 -37.72
C GLN A 16 -6.62 -24.71 -36.45
N TYR A 17 -5.39 -25.18 -36.24
CA TYR A 17 -4.49 -24.60 -35.25
C TYR A 17 -4.15 -23.19 -35.72
N LEU A 18 -4.80 -22.19 -35.13
CA LEU A 18 -4.22 -20.86 -35.05
C LEU A 18 -2.92 -21.02 -34.26
N VAL A 19 -1.79 -20.99 -34.97
CA VAL A 19 -0.46 -20.97 -34.34
C VAL A 19 -0.35 -19.64 -33.62
N ILE A 20 -0.80 -19.60 -32.36
CA ILE A 20 -0.39 -18.55 -31.44
C ILE A 20 1.12 -18.69 -31.35
N ALA A 21 1.87 -17.69 -31.81
CA ALA A 21 3.33 -17.70 -31.73
C ALA A 21 3.76 -17.63 -30.26
N GLN A 22 3.73 -18.77 -29.57
CA GLN A 22 4.15 -18.92 -28.19
C GLN A 22 5.63 -18.52 -28.05
N ILE A 23 6.03 -18.20 -26.82
CA ILE A 23 7.43 -17.94 -26.48
C ILE A 23 8.28 -19.09 -27.04
N PRO A 24 9.29 -18.82 -27.90
CA PRO A 24 10.12 -19.88 -28.44
C PRO A 24 10.73 -20.73 -27.33
N THR A 25 10.81 -22.04 -27.52
CA THR A 25 11.38 -22.93 -26.51
C THR A 25 12.80 -22.50 -26.16
N GLY A 26 13.06 -22.26 -24.87
CA GLY A 26 14.35 -21.83 -24.36
C GLY A 26 14.70 -20.34 -24.56
N TYR A 27 13.76 -19.51 -25.03
CA TYR A 27 13.99 -18.09 -25.33
C TYR A 27 14.56 -17.30 -24.14
N TYR A 28 14.14 -17.63 -22.90
CA TYR A 28 14.58 -16.98 -21.66
C TYR A 28 15.54 -17.81 -20.81
N ASN A 29 16.14 -18.90 -21.34
CA ASN A 29 16.99 -19.79 -20.55
C ASN A 29 18.19 -19.09 -19.88
N SER A 30 18.67 -17.99 -20.43
CA SER A 30 19.78 -17.20 -19.88
C SER A 30 19.35 -16.10 -18.90
N ALA A 31 18.05 -15.90 -18.68
CA ALA A 31 17.49 -14.88 -17.78
C ALA A 31 17.33 -15.42 -16.34
N THR A 32 18.46 -15.65 -15.67
CA THR A 32 18.52 -16.31 -14.35
C THR A 32 18.85 -15.39 -13.18
N GLY A 33 19.24 -14.15 -13.45
CA GLY A 33 19.69 -13.20 -12.44
C GLY A 33 18.57 -12.41 -11.79
N THR A 34 18.95 -11.33 -11.10
CA THR A 34 18.04 -10.28 -10.62
C THR A 34 18.68 -8.90 -10.81
N GLY A 35 17.92 -7.82 -10.59
CA GLY A 35 18.37 -6.43 -10.68
C GLY A 35 19.05 -6.12 -12.02
N ALA A 36 20.18 -5.41 -11.96
CA ALA A 36 20.97 -5.06 -13.14
C ALA A 36 21.41 -6.30 -13.94
N THR A 37 21.77 -7.41 -13.26
CA THR A 37 22.22 -8.64 -13.93
C THR A 37 21.10 -9.23 -14.80
N LEU A 38 19.88 -9.33 -14.27
CA LEU A 38 18.74 -9.81 -15.05
C LEU A 38 18.43 -8.86 -16.20
N LYS A 39 18.47 -7.55 -15.98
CA LYS A 39 18.27 -6.56 -17.05
C LYS A 39 19.25 -6.75 -18.21
N THR A 40 20.54 -6.93 -17.92
CA THR A 40 21.57 -7.17 -18.95
C THR A 40 21.39 -8.52 -19.64
N GLN A 41 20.95 -9.57 -18.93
CA GLN A 41 20.63 -10.86 -19.55
C GLN A 41 19.45 -10.72 -20.52
N LEU A 42 18.37 -10.05 -20.11
CA LEU A 42 17.22 -9.75 -20.96
C LEU A 42 17.61 -8.88 -22.15
N TYR A 43 18.43 -7.84 -21.96
CA TYR A 43 19.01 -7.04 -23.05
C TYR A 43 19.68 -7.94 -24.09
N ASN A 44 20.56 -8.85 -23.66
CA ASN A 44 21.25 -9.75 -24.59
C ASN A 44 20.31 -10.67 -25.37
N ILE A 45 19.17 -11.06 -24.80
CA ILE A 45 18.13 -11.84 -25.48
C ILE A 45 17.41 -10.99 -26.54
N ILE A 46 17.11 -9.72 -26.25
CA ILE A 46 16.20 -8.90 -27.08
C ILE A 46 16.89 -7.84 -27.95
N LYS A 47 18.21 -7.64 -27.83
CA LYS A 47 18.97 -6.53 -28.45
C LYS A 47 19.06 -6.51 -29.99
N GLY A 48 18.63 -7.57 -30.66
CA GLY A 48 18.64 -7.66 -32.12
C GLY A 48 17.21 -7.80 -32.63
N HIS A 49 16.59 -6.68 -33.01
CA HIS A 49 15.25 -6.68 -33.59
C HIS A 49 15.29 -6.21 -35.04
N THR A 50 14.39 -6.72 -35.88
CA THR A 50 14.20 -6.23 -37.24
C THR A 50 13.52 -4.86 -37.20
N ASP A 51 14.08 -3.89 -37.92
CA ASP A 51 13.43 -2.58 -38.15
C ASP A 51 12.53 -2.68 -39.37
N MET A 52 11.21 -2.52 -39.17
CA MET A 52 10.23 -2.51 -40.26
C MET A 52 10.15 -1.15 -40.97
N GLY A 53 10.92 -0.16 -40.50
CA GLY A 53 10.89 1.20 -40.97
C GLY A 53 9.68 1.98 -40.44
N TYR A 54 9.84 3.30 -40.34
CA TYR A 54 8.82 4.16 -39.73
C TYR A 54 7.48 4.18 -40.49
N GLY A 55 7.51 3.97 -41.80
CA GLY A 55 6.31 3.78 -42.62
C GLY A 55 5.72 2.36 -42.49
N GLY A 56 6.56 1.35 -42.28
CA GLY A 56 6.14 -0.05 -42.17
C GLY A 56 5.35 -0.35 -40.89
N LEU A 57 5.42 0.53 -39.88
CA LEU A 57 4.59 0.47 -38.68
C LEU A 57 3.09 0.35 -39.02
N TYR A 58 2.58 1.10 -40.00
CA TYR A 58 1.17 1.03 -40.39
C TYR A 58 0.76 -0.34 -40.93
N THR A 59 1.67 -1.02 -41.64
CA THR A 59 1.44 -2.41 -42.08
C THR A 59 1.41 -3.35 -40.88
N CYS A 60 2.32 -3.17 -39.92
CA CYS A 60 2.38 -4.02 -38.73
C CYS A 60 1.12 -3.91 -37.86
N TYR A 61 0.57 -2.69 -37.70
CA TYR A 61 -0.64 -2.44 -36.90
C TYR A 61 -1.87 -3.22 -37.36
N THR A 62 -1.93 -3.61 -38.64
CA THR A 62 -3.02 -4.45 -39.16
C THR A 62 -3.12 -5.82 -38.50
N THR A 63 -2.07 -6.25 -37.79
CA THR A 63 -2.04 -7.49 -37.01
C THR A 63 -1.68 -7.27 -35.55
N THR A 64 -0.82 -6.30 -35.21
CA THR A 64 -0.38 -6.07 -33.81
C THR A 64 -1.40 -5.34 -32.96
N ASP A 65 -2.21 -4.46 -33.58
CA ASP A 65 -3.11 -3.53 -32.91
C ASP A 65 -4.48 -3.52 -33.61
N ASN A 66 -4.97 -4.72 -33.98
CA ASN A 66 -6.22 -4.90 -34.70
C ASN A 66 -7.29 -5.54 -33.82
N LEU A 67 -8.41 -4.85 -33.65
CA LEU A 67 -9.59 -5.42 -33.02
C LEU A 67 -10.25 -6.44 -33.97
N PRO A 68 -10.99 -7.43 -33.44
CA PRO A 68 -11.73 -8.39 -34.27
C PRO A 68 -12.70 -7.73 -35.29
N SER A 69 -13.12 -6.49 -35.03
CA SER A 69 -13.97 -5.68 -35.91
C SER A 69 -13.22 -5.02 -37.09
N GLY A 70 -11.90 -5.20 -37.20
CA GLY A 70 -11.06 -4.51 -38.20
C GLY A 70 -10.78 -3.04 -37.86
N LYS A 71 -11.00 -2.66 -36.61
CA LYS A 71 -10.72 -1.30 -36.09
C LYS A 71 -9.37 -1.26 -35.36
N VAL A 72 -8.76 -0.09 -35.35
CA VAL A 72 -7.51 0.15 -34.64
C VAL A 72 -7.74 -0.05 -33.14
N TRP A 73 -6.84 -0.80 -32.49
CA TRP A 73 -6.80 -0.90 -31.04
C TRP A 73 -6.15 0.35 -30.43
N ASP A 74 -6.90 1.44 -30.43
CA ASP A 74 -6.43 2.76 -30.05
C ASP A 74 -6.48 2.98 -28.53
N MET A 75 -5.31 3.08 -27.91
CA MET A 75 -5.18 3.28 -26.45
C MET A 75 -5.64 4.67 -25.96
N TYR A 76 -5.86 5.63 -26.86
CA TYR A 76 -6.34 6.98 -26.56
C TYR A 76 -7.80 7.22 -26.93
N SER A 77 -8.46 6.28 -27.60
CA SER A 77 -9.89 6.37 -27.94
C SER A 77 -10.75 5.32 -27.26
N LEU A 78 -10.20 4.13 -27.00
CA LEU A 78 -10.90 3.07 -26.28
C LEU A 78 -11.11 3.44 -24.81
N LYS A 79 -12.31 3.18 -24.33
CA LYS A 79 -12.73 3.28 -22.93
C LYS A 79 -12.58 1.93 -22.24
N ALA A 80 -12.66 1.95 -20.90
CA ALA A 80 -12.52 0.75 -20.07
C ALA A 80 -13.56 -0.36 -20.37
N ASP A 81 -14.72 0.01 -20.91
CA ASP A 81 -15.78 -0.94 -21.32
C ASP A 81 -15.58 -1.50 -22.74
N GLY A 82 -14.47 -1.14 -23.41
CA GLY A 82 -14.17 -1.55 -24.78
C GLY A 82 -14.89 -0.74 -25.85
N THR A 83 -15.66 0.29 -25.50
CA THR A 83 -16.30 1.20 -26.46
C THR A 83 -15.39 2.38 -26.81
N ALA A 84 -15.75 3.13 -27.86
CA ALA A 84 -15.10 4.38 -28.23
C ALA A 84 -16.12 5.35 -28.85
N ASN A 85 -15.88 6.66 -28.72
CA ASN A 85 -16.74 7.67 -29.34
C ASN A 85 -16.56 7.73 -30.87
N TYR A 86 -15.42 7.26 -31.36
CA TYR A 86 -15.04 7.20 -32.76
C TYR A 86 -14.12 6.01 -32.98
N TRP A 87 -14.00 5.57 -34.23
CA TRP A 87 -13.24 4.37 -34.60
C TRP A 87 -12.48 4.60 -35.89
N PHE A 88 -11.22 4.18 -35.92
CA PHE A 88 -10.41 4.19 -37.14
C PHE A 88 -10.38 2.82 -37.80
N THR A 89 -10.46 2.81 -39.13
CA THR A 89 -10.29 1.57 -39.89
C THR A 89 -8.82 1.18 -39.90
N ASN A 90 -8.52 -0.05 -39.47
CA ASN A 90 -7.16 -0.56 -39.43
C ASN A 90 -6.77 -1.13 -40.79
N SER A 91 -6.07 -0.32 -41.58
CA SER A 91 -5.53 -0.71 -42.89
C SER A 91 -4.19 -0.02 -43.10
N ALA A 92 -3.25 -0.72 -43.74
CA ALA A 92 -1.93 -0.19 -44.07
C ALA A 92 -2.02 1.07 -44.98
N SER A 93 -3.08 1.19 -45.76
CA SER A 93 -3.36 2.32 -46.66
C SER A 93 -4.60 3.12 -46.25
N SER A 94 -4.94 3.11 -44.95
CA SER A 94 -6.14 3.78 -44.43
C SER A 94 -6.09 5.28 -44.66
N SER A 95 -7.18 5.87 -45.16
CA SER A 95 -7.37 7.33 -45.19
C SER A 95 -7.51 7.94 -43.80
N ASN A 96 -7.63 7.11 -42.74
CA ASN A 96 -7.62 7.57 -41.36
C ASN A 96 -6.21 7.75 -40.78
N GLN A 97 -5.14 7.67 -41.58
CA GLN A 97 -3.77 7.96 -41.14
C GLN A 97 -3.41 9.41 -41.49
N CYS A 98 -2.95 10.21 -40.53
CA CYS A 98 -2.50 11.58 -40.83
C CYS A 98 -1.53 12.15 -39.78
N GLY A 99 -1.06 13.38 -40.01
CA GLY A 99 -0.15 14.12 -39.11
C GLY A 99 -0.66 15.50 -38.66
N ASN A 100 -1.86 15.92 -39.09
CA ASN A 100 -2.46 17.21 -38.76
C ASN A 100 -3.88 16.97 -38.22
N TYR A 101 -4.21 17.54 -37.07
CA TYR A 101 -5.44 17.22 -36.33
C TYR A 101 -6.02 18.50 -35.71
N ASN A 102 -7.34 18.68 -35.83
CA ASN A 102 -8.10 19.78 -35.23
C ASN A 102 -8.95 19.30 -34.04
N SER A 103 -9.36 18.04 -34.07
CA SER A 103 -10.18 17.38 -33.03
C SER A 103 -9.83 15.91 -32.86
N GLU A 104 -10.24 15.34 -31.72
CA GLU A 104 -10.30 13.89 -31.55
C GLU A 104 -11.19 13.24 -32.62
N GLY A 105 -10.77 12.10 -33.15
CA GLY A 105 -11.49 11.35 -34.17
C GLY A 105 -11.15 11.73 -35.62
N ASP A 106 -10.26 12.70 -35.84
CA ASP A 106 -9.85 13.11 -37.19
C ASP A 106 -9.09 11.97 -37.90
N CYS A 107 -8.07 11.44 -37.25
CA CYS A 107 -7.20 10.39 -37.77
C CYS A 107 -6.33 9.80 -36.64
N TYR A 108 -5.71 8.64 -36.87
CA TYR A 108 -4.71 8.08 -35.97
C TYR A 108 -3.28 8.32 -36.51
N ASN A 109 -2.32 8.38 -35.59
CA ASN A 109 -0.90 8.44 -35.89
C ASN A 109 -0.11 7.51 -34.95
N ARG A 110 1.21 7.50 -35.09
CA ARG A 110 2.15 6.73 -34.28
C ARG A 110 2.45 7.49 -33.00
N GLU A 111 2.05 6.91 -31.88
CA GLU A 111 2.37 7.35 -30.53
C GLU A 111 3.61 6.62 -30.04
N HIS A 112 4.70 7.36 -29.87
CA HIS A 112 5.88 6.88 -29.17
C HIS A 112 5.68 7.04 -27.67
N SER A 113 5.29 5.98 -26.97
CA SER A 113 5.09 6.03 -25.52
C SER A 113 6.35 6.52 -24.80
N PHE A 114 7.52 6.02 -25.21
CA PHE A 114 8.80 6.67 -24.96
C PHE A 114 9.13 7.60 -26.14
N CYS A 115 9.02 8.92 -25.96
CA CYS A 115 8.94 9.91 -27.04
C CYS A 115 10.08 9.82 -28.07
N ASP A 116 9.76 10.02 -29.35
CA ASP A 116 10.73 10.08 -30.45
C ASP A 116 11.84 11.11 -30.21
N SER A 117 11.49 12.26 -29.61
CA SER A 117 12.44 13.32 -29.21
C SER A 117 13.45 12.87 -28.16
N TRP A 118 13.11 11.88 -27.33
CA TRP A 118 14.01 11.34 -26.31
C TRP A 118 14.96 10.30 -26.89
N LEU A 119 14.56 9.60 -27.95
CA LEU A 119 15.31 8.54 -28.62
C LEU A 119 16.39 9.05 -29.60
N GLY A 120 16.48 10.38 -29.77
CA GLY A 120 17.30 11.01 -30.80
C GLY A 120 16.78 10.79 -32.22
N GLN A 121 15.52 10.37 -32.38
CA GLN A 121 14.85 10.15 -33.67
C GLN A 121 15.59 9.17 -34.61
N ALA A 122 16.37 8.27 -34.03
CA ALA A 122 17.22 7.34 -34.77
C ALA A 122 16.61 5.94 -34.90
N SER A 123 16.99 5.25 -35.97
CA SER A 123 16.69 3.83 -36.17
C SER A 123 17.74 2.95 -35.46
N PRO A 124 17.34 1.76 -34.97
CA PRO A 124 16.02 1.15 -35.16
C PRO A 124 14.99 1.56 -34.09
N GLN A 125 15.39 2.30 -33.06
CA GLN A 125 14.54 2.60 -31.91
C GLN A 125 13.30 3.41 -32.22
N ARG A 126 13.32 4.26 -33.24
CA ARG A 126 12.16 5.04 -33.68
C ARG A 126 10.99 4.20 -34.20
N SER A 127 11.25 2.98 -34.66
CA SER A 127 10.25 2.12 -35.30
C SER A 127 9.97 0.84 -34.51
N ASP A 128 10.41 0.76 -33.25
CA ASP A 128 10.20 -0.45 -32.44
C ASP A 128 8.75 -0.53 -31.93
N LEU A 129 8.00 -1.48 -32.46
CA LEU A 129 6.59 -1.73 -32.17
C LEU A 129 6.32 -1.88 -30.67
N PHE A 130 7.25 -2.29 -29.81
CA PHE A 130 6.97 -2.44 -28.38
C PHE A 130 6.77 -1.13 -27.61
N HIS A 131 6.99 0.02 -28.24
CA HIS A 131 6.70 1.33 -27.65
C HIS A 131 6.07 2.32 -28.63
N VAL A 132 5.78 1.90 -29.88
CA VAL A 132 5.07 2.73 -30.86
C VAL A 132 3.70 2.15 -31.18
N TYR A 133 2.66 2.85 -30.76
CA TYR A 133 1.26 2.43 -30.86
C TYR A 133 0.48 3.27 -31.87
N PRO A 134 -0.53 2.71 -32.56
CA PRO A 134 -1.47 3.52 -33.33
C PRO A 134 -2.50 4.15 -32.40
N THR A 135 -2.52 5.48 -32.29
CA THR A 135 -3.47 6.19 -31.44
C THR A 135 -4.02 7.46 -32.08
N ASP A 136 -5.12 7.98 -31.55
CA ASP A 136 -5.71 9.23 -31.98
C ASP A 136 -4.67 10.34 -32.02
N GLY A 137 -4.55 10.97 -33.20
CA GLY A 137 -3.52 11.96 -33.47
C GLY A 137 -3.66 13.23 -32.62
N TYR A 138 -4.89 13.63 -32.29
CA TYR A 138 -5.14 14.80 -31.46
C TYR A 138 -4.77 14.55 -30.00
N VAL A 139 -5.14 13.39 -29.44
CA VAL A 139 -4.74 13.00 -28.07
C VAL A 139 -3.21 12.83 -27.98
N ASN A 140 -2.58 12.20 -28.97
CA ASN A 140 -1.12 12.12 -29.11
C ASN A 140 -0.48 13.52 -29.13
N ASN A 141 -1.01 14.46 -29.93
CA ASN A 141 -0.52 15.84 -29.96
C ASN A 141 -0.63 16.54 -28.60
N ARG A 142 -1.73 16.31 -27.86
CA ARG A 142 -1.92 16.84 -26.49
C ARG A 142 -0.94 16.22 -25.49
N ARG A 143 -0.64 14.93 -25.62
CA ARG A 143 0.35 14.24 -24.79
C ARG A 143 1.76 14.81 -25.01
N ASN A 144 2.08 15.26 -26.22
CA ASN A 144 3.35 15.93 -26.55
C ASN A 144 4.57 15.08 -26.13
N ASN A 145 5.62 15.68 -25.58
CA ASN A 145 6.74 15.01 -24.95
C ASN A 145 6.61 15.00 -23.42
N TYR A 146 5.40 15.11 -22.87
CA TYR A 146 5.20 15.04 -21.42
C TYR A 146 5.39 13.59 -20.93
N PRO A 147 6.01 13.38 -19.76
CA PRO A 147 6.07 12.08 -19.13
C PRO A 147 4.66 11.51 -18.93
N HIS A 148 4.52 10.21 -19.12
CA HIS A 148 3.37 9.51 -18.55
C HIS A 148 3.45 9.64 -17.02
N GLY A 149 2.36 10.06 -16.38
CA GLY A 149 2.33 10.39 -14.97
C GLY A 149 0.92 10.36 -14.41
N LYS A 150 0.78 10.32 -13.08
CA LYS A 150 -0.51 10.51 -12.42
C LYS A 150 -0.82 12.01 -12.36
N VAL A 151 -1.97 12.43 -12.87
CA VAL A 151 -2.38 13.84 -12.86
C VAL A 151 -3.04 14.19 -11.52
N GLY A 152 -2.50 15.18 -10.82
CA GLY A 152 -3.07 15.74 -9.60
C GLY A 152 -4.10 16.84 -9.88
N THR A 153 -3.76 17.77 -10.78
CA THR A 153 -4.67 18.84 -11.22
C THR A 153 -4.85 18.78 -12.72
N VAL A 154 -6.08 18.48 -13.14
CA VAL A 154 -6.43 18.29 -14.55
C VAL A 154 -6.55 19.64 -15.27
N THR A 155 -5.89 19.77 -16.41
CA THR A 155 -6.05 20.92 -17.34
C THR A 155 -6.80 20.54 -18.61
N TRP A 156 -6.81 19.25 -18.97
CA TRP A 156 -7.58 18.73 -20.11
C TRP A 156 -7.90 17.24 -19.91
N THR A 157 -9.00 16.77 -20.50
CA THR A 157 -9.43 15.37 -20.49
C THR A 157 -9.90 14.96 -21.87
N SER A 158 -9.42 13.82 -22.37
CA SER A 158 -9.83 13.27 -23.65
C SER A 158 -11.21 12.62 -23.56
N SER A 159 -11.80 12.29 -24.71
CA SER A 159 -13.09 11.59 -24.76
C SER A 159 -13.06 10.18 -24.17
N ASN A 160 -11.89 9.53 -24.11
CA ASN A 160 -11.72 8.23 -23.46
C ASN A 160 -11.46 8.33 -21.95
N GLY A 161 -11.18 9.53 -21.42
CA GLY A 161 -10.92 9.78 -20.01
C GLY A 161 -9.43 9.91 -19.63
N SER A 162 -8.51 9.86 -20.59
CA SER A 162 -7.10 10.22 -20.37
C SER A 162 -6.99 11.70 -20.00
N LYS A 163 -6.00 12.07 -19.20
CA LYS A 163 -5.89 13.41 -18.61
C LYS A 163 -4.53 14.02 -18.93
N LEU A 164 -4.53 15.34 -19.11
CA LEU A 164 -3.32 16.16 -19.09
C LEU A 164 -3.42 17.10 -17.89
N GLY A 165 -2.30 17.34 -17.21
CA GLY A 165 -2.29 18.28 -16.09
C GLY A 165 -1.00 18.27 -15.29
N SER A 166 -0.99 18.97 -14.16
CA SER A 166 0.15 18.93 -13.25
C SER A 166 0.20 17.59 -12.52
N SER A 167 1.40 17.05 -12.37
CA SER A 167 1.68 15.81 -11.64
C SER A 167 1.10 15.82 -10.22
N ASP A 168 0.55 14.67 -9.82
CA ASP A 168 0.13 14.42 -8.44
C ASP A 168 1.36 14.51 -7.51
N PRO A 169 1.34 15.37 -6.46
CA PRO A 169 2.48 15.55 -5.56
C PRO A 169 2.99 14.26 -4.90
N THR A 170 2.12 13.24 -4.76
CA THR A 170 2.48 11.94 -4.18
C THR A 170 3.45 11.14 -5.04
N THR A 171 3.59 11.46 -6.33
CA THR A 171 4.56 10.80 -7.21
C THR A 171 6.00 11.21 -6.90
N GLY A 172 6.22 12.37 -6.27
CA GLY A 172 7.56 12.95 -6.07
C GLY A 172 8.11 13.68 -7.31
N TYR A 173 7.29 13.91 -8.34
CA TYR A 173 7.62 14.71 -9.52
C TYR A 173 6.74 15.96 -9.62
N SER A 174 7.36 17.09 -9.94
CA SER A 174 6.69 18.35 -10.25
C SER A 174 6.85 18.69 -11.73
N GLY A 175 5.75 18.74 -12.47
CA GLY A 175 5.75 19.03 -13.90
C GLY A 175 4.40 18.74 -14.54
N THR A 176 4.30 18.94 -15.86
CA THR A 176 3.13 18.51 -16.62
C THR A 176 3.28 17.05 -17.02
N VAL A 177 2.23 16.26 -16.82
CA VAL A 177 2.19 14.84 -17.14
C VAL A 177 0.91 14.47 -17.87
N PHE A 178 0.96 13.36 -18.59
CA PHE A 178 -0.20 12.74 -19.24
C PHE A 178 -0.56 11.43 -18.53
N GLU A 179 -1.81 11.28 -18.11
CA GLU A 179 -2.33 10.08 -17.46
C GLU A 179 -3.28 9.33 -18.41
N PRO A 180 -2.92 8.13 -18.88
CA PRO A 180 -3.85 7.29 -19.63
C PRO A 180 -4.89 6.69 -18.68
N ILE A 181 -5.98 6.15 -19.23
CA ILE A 181 -6.97 5.42 -18.42
C ILE A 181 -6.37 4.17 -17.76
N ASP A 182 -7.00 3.72 -16.68
CA ASP A 182 -6.47 2.65 -15.83
C ASP A 182 -6.19 1.34 -16.58
N SER A 183 -7.02 0.99 -17.58
CA SER A 183 -6.91 -0.24 -18.37
C SER A 183 -5.75 -0.28 -19.37
N PHE A 184 -4.93 0.76 -19.43
CA PHE A 184 -3.75 0.83 -20.29
C PHE A 184 -2.47 1.23 -19.54
N LYS A 185 -2.56 1.47 -18.23
CA LYS A 185 -1.43 1.93 -17.42
C LYS A 185 -0.32 0.87 -17.36
N GLY A 186 -0.69 -0.40 -17.27
CA GLY A 186 0.22 -1.54 -17.25
C GLY A 186 0.92 -1.75 -18.57
N ASP A 187 0.20 -1.60 -19.69
CA ASP A 187 0.74 -1.67 -21.05
C ASP A 187 1.89 -0.67 -21.22
N PHE A 188 1.63 0.61 -20.87
CA PHE A 188 2.65 1.65 -20.94
C PHE A 188 3.82 1.37 -19.99
N ALA A 189 3.56 0.92 -18.76
CA ALA A 189 4.62 0.56 -17.82
C ALA A 189 5.57 -0.52 -18.40
N ARG A 190 5.01 -1.60 -18.96
CA ARG A 190 5.79 -2.68 -19.59
C ARG A 190 6.51 -2.22 -20.87
N SER A 191 5.97 -1.25 -21.61
CA SER A 191 6.70 -0.58 -22.70
C SER A 191 7.91 0.22 -22.21
N TYR A 192 7.78 0.99 -21.12
CA TYR A 192 8.90 1.75 -20.56
C TYR A 192 10.02 0.84 -20.04
N PHE A 193 9.67 -0.21 -19.30
CA PHE A 193 10.64 -1.20 -18.84
C PHE A 193 11.31 -1.93 -20.01
N TYR A 194 10.55 -2.24 -21.06
CA TYR A 194 11.09 -2.78 -22.29
C TYR A 194 12.11 -1.84 -22.93
N VAL A 195 11.78 -0.56 -23.15
CA VAL A 195 12.71 0.39 -23.79
C VAL A 195 14.02 0.51 -23.01
N ALA A 196 13.94 0.61 -21.69
CA ALA A 196 15.15 0.69 -20.85
C ALA A 196 16.02 -0.56 -20.89
N THR A 197 15.40 -1.73 -21.06
CA THR A 197 16.10 -3.01 -21.16
C THR A 197 16.65 -3.22 -22.55
N ARG A 198 15.82 -3.03 -23.58
CA ARG A 198 16.19 -3.21 -24.97
C ARG A 198 17.33 -2.28 -25.36
N TYR A 199 17.28 -1.02 -24.96
CA TYR A 199 18.28 -0.02 -25.31
C TYR A 199 19.23 0.29 -24.16
N GLU A 200 19.59 -0.72 -23.36
CA GLU A 200 20.53 -0.60 -22.24
C GLU A 200 21.84 0.10 -22.63
N ASN A 201 22.32 -0.16 -23.84
CA ASN A 201 23.56 0.41 -24.40
C ASN A 201 23.43 1.87 -24.85
N LEU A 202 22.23 2.43 -24.94
CA LEU A 202 21.96 3.79 -25.45
C LEU A 202 21.31 4.71 -24.41
N ILE A 203 20.43 4.16 -23.56
CA ILE A 203 19.50 4.95 -22.73
C ILE A 203 20.18 5.95 -21.79
N ALA A 204 21.40 5.64 -21.32
CA ALA A 204 22.17 6.57 -20.49
C ALA A 204 22.45 7.90 -21.21
N GLY A 205 22.78 7.83 -22.51
CA GLY A 205 23.11 9.00 -23.33
C GLY A 205 21.90 9.84 -23.74
N TRP A 206 20.69 9.32 -23.58
CA TRP A 206 19.46 10.04 -23.93
C TRP A 206 19.01 11.05 -22.88
N ALA A 207 19.57 11.01 -21.67
CA ALA A 207 19.14 11.90 -20.57
C ALA A 207 19.32 13.40 -20.88
N SER A 208 20.23 13.75 -21.80
CA SER A 208 20.44 15.13 -22.26
C SER A 208 19.50 15.56 -23.39
N ASN A 209 18.70 14.66 -23.96
CA ASN A 209 17.72 14.99 -25.00
C ASN A 209 16.54 15.78 -24.39
N THR A 210 15.96 16.70 -25.17
CA THR A 210 14.91 17.60 -24.71
C THR A 210 13.70 16.84 -24.13
N GLY A 211 13.42 17.08 -22.85
CA GLY A 211 12.35 16.43 -22.08
C GLY A 211 12.69 15.06 -21.50
N ALA A 212 13.75 14.39 -21.97
CA ALA A 212 14.10 13.04 -21.50
C ALA A 212 14.64 13.06 -20.06
N GLY A 213 15.35 14.13 -19.70
CA GLY A 213 15.89 14.35 -18.36
C GLY A 213 14.83 14.49 -17.27
N GLU A 214 13.55 14.62 -17.60
CA GLU A 214 12.45 14.62 -16.61
C GLU A 214 12.32 13.24 -15.93
N LEU A 215 12.50 12.16 -16.69
CA LEU A 215 12.35 10.78 -16.22
C LEU A 215 13.65 9.96 -16.24
N LEU A 216 14.63 10.28 -17.09
CA LEU A 216 15.89 9.52 -17.17
C LEU A 216 16.89 9.94 -16.08
N ALA A 217 17.65 8.97 -15.58
CA ALA A 217 18.68 9.15 -14.55
C ALA A 217 20.11 9.32 -15.11
N GLY A 218 20.30 9.23 -16.44
CA GLY A 218 21.63 9.38 -17.07
C GLY A 218 22.56 8.18 -16.89
N ASN A 219 22.02 7.00 -16.60
CA ASN A 219 22.75 5.74 -16.46
C ASN A 219 22.00 4.60 -17.15
N SER A 220 22.64 3.44 -17.37
CA SER A 220 21.99 2.28 -17.99
C SER A 220 21.16 1.45 -17.00
N PHE A 221 21.43 1.59 -15.70
CA PHE A 221 20.64 1.04 -14.60
C PHE A 221 20.72 1.99 -13.39
N PRO A 222 19.59 2.38 -12.79
CA PRO A 222 18.23 1.94 -13.09
C PRO A 222 17.57 2.67 -14.27
N ALA A 223 18.31 3.44 -15.07
CA ALA A 223 17.87 4.16 -16.28
C ALA A 223 16.86 5.28 -16.07
N PHE A 224 15.83 5.04 -15.27
CA PHE A 224 14.81 5.99 -14.85
C PHE A 224 15.09 6.52 -13.44
N LYS A 225 14.56 7.71 -13.15
CA LYS A 225 14.51 8.26 -11.79
C LYS A 225 13.54 7.44 -10.93
N THR A 226 13.81 7.38 -9.63
CA THR A 226 13.04 6.59 -8.66
C THR A 226 11.54 6.85 -8.70
N TRP A 227 11.13 8.12 -8.85
CA TRP A 227 9.70 8.50 -8.92
C TRP A 227 8.98 7.76 -10.06
N PHE A 228 9.64 7.66 -11.22
CA PHE A 228 9.07 7.08 -12.41
C PHE A 228 9.06 5.55 -12.33
N ILE A 229 10.12 4.95 -11.78
CA ILE A 229 10.16 3.49 -11.50
C ILE A 229 9.00 3.10 -10.58
N ASN A 230 8.83 3.82 -9.48
CA ASN A 230 7.76 3.55 -8.52
C ASN A 230 6.37 3.65 -9.18
N LEU A 231 6.15 4.67 -10.01
CA LEU A 231 4.89 4.84 -10.72
C LEU A 231 4.64 3.70 -11.73
N MET A 232 5.63 3.37 -12.57
CA MET A 232 5.48 2.30 -13.56
C MET A 232 5.29 0.93 -12.89
N MET A 233 5.96 0.67 -11.76
CA MET A 233 5.71 -0.55 -10.97
C MET A 233 4.29 -0.59 -10.39
N GLN A 234 3.79 0.54 -9.87
CA GLN A 234 2.42 0.64 -9.39
C GLN A 234 1.43 0.36 -10.51
N TRP A 235 1.61 0.98 -11.67
CA TRP A 235 0.76 0.79 -12.85
C TRP A 235 0.80 -0.66 -13.36
N HIS A 236 1.98 -1.27 -13.43
CA HIS A 236 2.14 -2.67 -13.76
C HIS A 236 1.36 -3.61 -12.82
N THR A 237 1.33 -3.29 -11.52
CA THR A 237 0.63 -4.09 -10.50
C THR A 237 -0.88 -3.90 -10.57
N GLN A 238 -1.33 -2.67 -10.83
CA GLN A 238 -2.75 -2.31 -10.89
C GLN A 238 -3.43 -2.74 -12.19
N ASP A 239 -2.67 -2.86 -13.28
CA ASP A 239 -3.12 -3.29 -14.60
C ASP A 239 -2.24 -4.47 -15.09
N PRO A 240 -2.59 -5.71 -14.67
CA PRO A 240 -1.86 -6.92 -15.03
C PRO A 240 -1.83 -7.17 -16.54
N VAL A 241 -0.92 -8.05 -16.99
CA VAL A 241 -0.79 -8.40 -18.41
C VAL A 241 -2.13 -8.90 -18.97
N SER A 242 -2.57 -8.26 -20.05
CA SER A 242 -3.84 -8.56 -20.71
C SER A 242 -3.68 -9.50 -21.91
N ALA A 243 -4.79 -10.11 -22.35
CA ALA A 243 -4.82 -10.90 -23.58
C ALA A 243 -4.42 -10.08 -24.82
N LYS A 244 -4.75 -8.78 -24.84
CA LYS A 244 -4.32 -7.82 -25.86
C LYS A 244 -2.79 -7.81 -25.96
N GLU A 245 -2.11 -7.62 -24.83
CA GLU A 245 -0.65 -7.54 -24.80
C GLU A 245 0.03 -8.84 -25.19
N ILE A 246 -0.51 -9.99 -24.75
CA ILE A 246 0.01 -11.30 -25.15
C ILE A 246 -0.11 -11.47 -26.67
N ASN A 247 -1.28 -11.17 -27.24
CA ASN A 247 -1.51 -11.25 -28.68
C ASN A 247 -0.60 -10.30 -29.45
N ARG A 248 -0.45 -9.07 -28.95
CA ARG A 248 0.44 -8.07 -29.52
C ARG A 248 1.90 -8.51 -29.47
N ASN A 249 2.37 -9.07 -28.35
CA ASN A 249 3.74 -9.57 -28.21
C ASN A 249 4.04 -10.71 -29.20
N ASN A 250 3.07 -11.61 -29.40
CA ASN A 250 3.15 -12.66 -30.42
C ASN A 250 3.20 -12.09 -31.85
N ALA A 251 2.35 -11.12 -32.15
CA ALA A 251 2.29 -10.50 -33.48
C ALA A 251 3.56 -9.69 -33.77
N VAL A 252 4.07 -8.92 -32.80
CA VAL A 252 5.33 -8.17 -32.94
C VAL A 252 6.52 -9.11 -33.16
N TYR A 253 6.57 -10.25 -32.45
CA TYR A 253 7.63 -11.24 -32.65
C TYR A 253 7.70 -11.75 -34.10
N ALA A 254 6.57 -11.86 -34.79
CA ALA A 254 6.52 -12.28 -36.19
C ALA A 254 7.20 -11.27 -37.15
N TYR A 255 7.25 -9.98 -36.78
CA TYR A 255 7.93 -8.93 -37.57
C TYR A 255 9.35 -8.64 -37.08
N GLN A 256 9.50 -8.43 -35.76
CA GLN A 256 10.74 -7.92 -35.17
C GLN A 256 11.69 -9.01 -34.69
N HIS A 257 11.22 -10.24 -34.54
CA HIS A 257 11.98 -11.39 -34.02
C HIS A 257 12.53 -11.20 -32.59
N ASN A 258 12.01 -10.22 -31.86
CA ASN A 258 12.22 -10.05 -30.43
C ASN A 258 10.89 -9.93 -29.69
N ARG A 259 10.93 -10.11 -28.37
CA ARG A 259 9.75 -10.12 -27.49
C ARG A 259 9.90 -9.13 -26.36
N ASN A 260 8.79 -8.63 -25.83
CA ASN A 260 8.81 -7.87 -24.57
C ASN A 260 8.83 -8.84 -23.38
N PRO A 261 9.97 -8.97 -22.65
CA PRO A 261 10.10 -9.92 -21.57
C PRO A 261 9.15 -9.62 -20.40
N TYR A 262 8.71 -8.38 -20.23
CA TYR A 262 7.80 -8.00 -19.14
C TYR A 262 6.34 -8.31 -19.44
N ILE A 263 6.00 -8.65 -20.69
CA ILE A 263 4.69 -9.20 -21.07
C ILE A 263 4.71 -10.73 -20.93
N ASP A 264 5.78 -11.39 -21.41
CA ASP A 264 5.91 -12.85 -21.32
C ASP A 264 6.14 -13.34 -19.89
N HIS A 265 6.89 -12.58 -19.09
CA HIS A 265 7.25 -12.84 -17.70
C HIS A 265 7.03 -11.57 -16.85
N PRO A 266 5.77 -11.25 -16.47
CA PRO A 266 5.47 -10.06 -15.68
C PRO A 266 6.24 -9.99 -14.35
N GLU A 267 6.57 -11.14 -13.75
CA GLU A 267 7.40 -11.23 -12.55
C GLU A 267 8.79 -10.61 -12.71
N TYR A 268 9.32 -10.51 -13.95
CA TYR A 268 10.59 -9.84 -14.22
C TYR A 268 10.56 -8.36 -13.90
N VAL A 269 9.38 -7.71 -13.88
CA VAL A 269 9.29 -6.31 -13.45
C VAL A 269 9.81 -6.16 -12.02
N SER A 270 9.30 -6.99 -11.10
CA SER A 270 9.75 -6.98 -9.70
C SER A 270 11.19 -7.45 -9.54
N LEU A 271 11.62 -8.46 -10.31
CA LEU A 271 13.00 -8.97 -10.22
C LEU A 271 14.05 -7.98 -10.73
N VAL A 272 13.73 -7.16 -11.74
CA VAL A 272 14.66 -6.16 -12.31
C VAL A 272 14.56 -4.81 -11.59
N TRP A 273 13.34 -4.32 -11.40
CA TRP A 273 13.06 -2.92 -11.03
C TRP A 273 12.54 -2.75 -9.61
N GLY A 274 12.10 -3.83 -8.97
CA GLY A 274 11.92 -3.84 -7.54
C GLY A 274 13.23 -3.45 -6.88
N SER A 275 13.17 -2.64 -5.83
CA SER A 275 14.29 -2.11 -5.04
C SER A 275 15.08 -3.19 -4.28
N GLY A 276 15.45 -4.28 -4.97
CA GLY A 276 15.99 -5.49 -4.40
C GLY A 276 14.95 -6.26 -3.60
N THR A 277 13.91 -6.78 -4.25
CA THR A 277 12.81 -7.56 -3.62
C THR A 277 11.99 -6.73 -2.63
N LEU A 278 10.66 -6.74 -2.76
CA LEU A 278 9.82 -6.32 -1.64
C LEU A 278 10.04 -7.33 -0.51
N ILE A 279 10.83 -6.94 0.49
CA ILE A 279 11.07 -7.74 1.68
C ILE A 279 10.09 -7.24 2.72
N LEU A 280 8.97 -7.94 2.84
CA LEU A 280 8.00 -7.68 3.89
C LEU A 280 8.60 -7.99 5.26
N VAL A 281 8.12 -7.29 6.28
CA VAL A 281 8.36 -7.62 7.67
C VAL A 281 7.84 -9.03 7.91
N ASN A 282 8.72 -9.89 8.46
CA ASN A 282 8.38 -11.27 8.82
C ASN A 282 8.06 -11.39 10.32
N SER A 283 8.70 -10.55 11.15
CA SER A 283 8.47 -10.57 12.59
C SER A 283 8.79 -9.21 13.22
N ILE A 284 8.05 -8.88 14.28
CA ILE A 284 8.35 -7.76 15.17
C ILE A 284 8.45 -8.28 16.60
N THR A 285 9.58 -8.03 17.26
CA THR A 285 9.77 -8.35 18.69
C THR A 285 9.62 -7.09 19.52
N VAL A 286 8.67 -7.08 20.47
CA VAL A 286 8.42 -5.94 21.36
C VAL A 286 8.99 -6.24 22.75
N GLN A 287 9.69 -5.27 23.33
CA GLN A 287 10.26 -5.37 24.68
C GLN A 287 10.20 -4.02 25.43
N GLY A 288 10.10 -4.09 26.75
CA GLY A 288 10.33 -2.93 27.61
C GLY A 288 11.84 -2.66 27.78
N GLN A 289 12.19 -1.41 28.09
CA GLN A 289 13.56 -1.01 28.41
C GLN A 289 14.17 -1.92 29.47
N GLY A 290 15.39 -2.40 29.21
CA GLY A 290 16.08 -3.34 30.10
C GLY A 290 15.38 -4.70 30.27
N GLY A 291 14.45 -5.05 29.38
CA GLY A 291 13.66 -6.28 29.47
C GLY A 291 12.51 -6.21 30.48
N ALA A 292 12.17 -5.02 30.98
CA ALA A 292 11.09 -4.85 31.95
C ALA A 292 9.74 -5.36 31.41
N THR A 293 8.98 -5.99 32.30
CA THR A 293 7.66 -6.58 32.01
C THR A 293 6.55 -6.02 32.91
N SER A 294 6.87 -4.98 33.69
CA SER A 294 5.93 -4.42 34.66
C SER A 294 6.14 -2.92 34.90
N ILE A 295 5.06 -2.23 35.26
CA ILE A 295 5.08 -0.87 35.82
C ILE A 295 4.42 -0.94 37.21
N SER A 296 5.18 -0.62 38.26
CA SER A 296 4.72 -0.69 39.65
C SER A 296 4.70 0.65 40.36
N ALA A 297 5.10 1.73 39.69
CA ALA A 297 5.01 3.09 40.20
C ALA A 297 3.67 3.71 39.75
N GLN A 298 3.00 4.42 40.65
CA GLN A 298 1.76 5.14 40.33
C GLN A 298 2.02 6.18 39.22
N GLY A 299 1.27 6.10 38.12
CA GLY A 299 1.49 6.95 36.94
C GLY A 299 2.85 6.74 36.27
N GLY A 300 3.53 5.63 36.55
CA GLY A 300 4.85 5.31 36.03
C GLY A 300 4.84 5.12 34.51
N THR A 301 6.00 5.31 33.91
CA THR A 301 6.21 5.11 32.48
C THR A 301 7.22 4.01 32.20
N LEU A 302 7.11 3.39 31.02
CA LEU A 302 8.07 2.42 30.52
C LEU A 302 8.34 2.70 29.04
N GLN A 303 9.62 2.89 28.69
CA GLN A 303 10.01 2.98 27.29
C GLN A 303 9.91 1.59 26.65
N MET A 304 9.12 1.49 25.59
CA MET A 304 9.00 0.31 24.75
C MET A 304 9.91 0.44 23.54
N SER A 305 10.45 -0.69 23.07
CA SER A 305 11.19 -0.78 21.82
C SER A 305 10.67 -1.96 21.01
N ALA A 306 10.64 -1.81 19.68
CA ALA A 306 10.34 -2.90 18.76
C ALA A 306 11.52 -3.13 17.81
N THR A 307 11.85 -4.39 17.58
CA THR A 307 12.86 -4.82 16.60
C THR A 307 12.14 -5.50 15.44
N VAL A 308 12.33 -4.96 14.24
CA VAL A 308 11.73 -5.47 12.99
C VAL A 308 12.71 -6.38 12.28
N LEU A 309 12.25 -7.55 11.84
CA LEU A 309 13.03 -8.47 11.01
C LEU A 309 12.26 -8.90 9.75
N PRO A 310 12.96 -9.16 8.64
CA PRO A 310 14.42 -9.03 8.50
C PRO A 310 14.86 -7.55 8.53
N SER A 311 16.11 -7.28 8.92
CA SER A 311 16.61 -5.91 9.11
C SER A 311 16.67 -5.09 7.82
N ASN A 312 16.60 -5.75 6.67
CA ASN A 312 16.51 -5.17 5.34
C ASN A 312 15.07 -5.14 4.80
N ALA A 313 14.04 -5.22 5.66
CA ALA A 313 12.65 -5.02 5.24
C ALA A 313 12.51 -3.68 4.51
N SER A 314 11.78 -3.68 3.38
CA SER A 314 11.68 -2.52 2.49
C SER A 314 10.99 -1.32 3.15
N ASN A 315 10.13 -1.57 4.13
CA ASN A 315 9.59 -0.56 5.04
C ASN A 315 9.60 -1.14 6.48
N SER A 316 10.57 -0.70 7.29
CA SER A 316 10.72 -1.16 8.67
C SER A 316 9.96 -0.29 9.70
N THR A 317 9.06 0.58 9.25
CA THR A 317 8.26 1.42 10.15
C THR A 317 7.05 0.66 10.70
N PHE A 318 6.61 1.04 11.90
CA PHE A 318 5.48 0.42 12.59
C PHE A 318 4.70 1.45 13.41
N THR A 319 3.49 1.08 13.82
CA THR A 319 2.59 1.92 14.62
C THR A 319 2.36 1.31 16.00
N TRP A 320 2.50 2.12 17.05
CA TRP A 320 2.24 1.71 18.43
C TRP A 320 0.74 1.75 18.76
N SER A 321 0.27 0.77 19.53
CA SER A 321 -1.04 0.79 20.19
C SER A 321 -1.05 -0.08 21.44
N VAL A 322 -2.13 -0.03 22.22
CA VAL A 322 -2.41 -0.91 23.36
C VAL A 322 -3.74 -1.64 23.14
N LYS A 323 -3.81 -2.91 23.53
CA LYS A 323 -5.01 -3.74 23.37
C LYS A 323 -6.05 -3.43 24.44
N ASN A 324 -5.60 -3.20 25.66
CA ASN A 324 -6.45 -2.94 26.81
C ASN A 324 -6.23 -1.48 27.24
N PRO A 325 -7.23 -0.74 27.73
CA PRO A 325 -7.02 0.64 28.16
C PRO A 325 -6.46 0.71 29.59
N LYS A 326 -5.45 -0.11 29.92
CA LYS A 326 -4.80 -0.12 31.24
C LYS A 326 -3.59 0.81 31.31
N ALA A 327 -3.07 1.17 30.14
CA ALA A 327 -2.08 2.20 29.89
C ALA A 327 -2.44 2.99 28.62
N THR A 328 -1.65 4.04 28.33
CA THR A 328 -1.61 4.71 27.02
C THR A 328 -0.20 4.63 26.46
N ILE A 329 -0.05 4.65 25.13
CA ILE A 329 1.26 4.66 24.46
C ILE A 329 1.30 5.78 23.43
N ASN A 330 2.40 6.54 23.39
CA ASN A 330 2.61 7.59 22.40
C ASN A 330 3.42 7.09 21.18
N THR A 331 3.59 7.95 20.17
CA THR A 331 4.34 7.62 18.94
C THR A 331 5.82 7.34 19.18
N SER A 332 6.39 7.84 20.28
CA SER A 332 7.77 7.56 20.70
C SER A 332 7.91 6.25 21.49
N GLY A 333 6.83 5.49 21.69
CA GLY A 333 6.85 4.21 22.40
C GLY A 333 6.90 4.33 23.93
N ILE A 334 6.57 5.50 24.49
CA ILE A 334 6.47 5.66 25.95
C ILE A 334 5.10 5.15 26.39
N LEU A 335 5.07 4.06 27.15
CA LEU A 335 3.89 3.49 27.78
C LEU A 335 3.68 4.14 29.15
N THR A 336 2.47 4.65 29.44
CA THR A 336 2.12 5.31 30.71
C THR A 336 1.00 4.56 31.40
N ALA A 337 1.21 4.16 32.65
CA ALA A 337 0.22 3.41 33.43
C ALA A 337 -1.01 4.25 33.78
N VAL A 338 -2.20 3.63 33.70
CA VAL A 338 -3.49 4.25 34.02
C VAL A 338 -4.23 3.49 35.12
N SER A 339 -4.32 2.16 35.03
CA SER A 339 -4.99 1.34 36.05
C SER A 339 -4.38 -0.05 36.17
N ASP A 340 -4.59 -0.68 37.33
CA ASP A 340 -4.08 -2.02 37.60
C ASP A 340 -4.64 -3.06 36.61
N GLY A 341 -3.78 -4.02 36.27
CA GLY A 341 -4.07 -5.12 35.37
C GLY A 341 -2.98 -5.34 34.32
N ILE A 342 -3.26 -6.23 33.37
CA ILE A 342 -2.33 -6.53 32.27
C ILE A 342 -2.76 -5.74 31.04
N ASP A 343 -1.83 -4.95 30.50
CA ASP A 343 -1.96 -4.37 29.17
C ASP A 343 -1.12 -5.15 28.15
N THR A 344 -1.52 -5.14 26.88
CA THR A 344 -0.74 -5.68 25.77
C THR A 344 -0.36 -4.55 24.85
N VAL A 345 0.94 -4.27 24.74
CA VAL A 345 1.50 -3.31 23.79
C VAL A 345 1.66 -3.98 22.43
N LEU A 346 1.26 -3.29 21.36
CA LEU A 346 1.36 -3.75 19.98
C LEU A 346 2.25 -2.82 19.16
N ALA A 347 3.07 -3.40 18.29
CA ALA A 347 3.74 -2.71 17.20
C ALA A 347 3.30 -3.36 15.88
N THR A 348 2.53 -2.62 15.08
CA THR A 348 1.95 -3.10 13.82
C THR A 348 2.78 -2.61 12.64
N ALA A 349 3.23 -3.50 11.76
CA ALA A 349 3.99 -3.13 10.56
C ALA A 349 3.15 -2.26 9.61
N ASN A 350 3.77 -1.23 9.03
CA ASN A 350 3.11 -0.31 8.08
C ASN A 350 3.35 -0.68 6.60
N ASP A 351 3.99 -1.81 6.34
CA ASP A 351 4.43 -2.26 5.02
C ASP A 351 3.42 -3.15 4.29
N GLY A 352 2.26 -3.40 4.89
CA GLY A 352 1.22 -4.27 4.35
C GLY A 352 1.41 -5.76 4.65
N SER A 353 2.45 -6.16 5.38
CA SER A 353 2.68 -7.56 5.78
C SER A 353 1.62 -8.13 6.73
N GLY A 354 0.91 -7.26 7.46
CA GLY A 354 -0.03 -7.65 8.51
C GLY A 354 0.65 -8.16 9.79
N ILE A 355 1.98 -8.09 9.90
CA ILE A 355 2.71 -8.54 11.09
C ILE A 355 2.49 -7.58 12.26
N VAL A 356 2.25 -8.16 13.43
CA VAL A 356 2.07 -7.45 14.69
C VAL A 356 2.94 -8.09 15.77
N GLY A 357 3.86 -7.30 16.33
CA GLY A 357 4.60 -7.68 17.53
C GLY A 357 3.80 -7.34 18.79
N MET A 358 3.84 -8.20 19.80
CA MET A 358 3.06 -8.01 21.04
C MET A 358 3.90 -8.23 22.29
N LYS A 359 3.62 -7.45 23.34
CA LYS A 359 4.20 -7.67 24.69
C LYS A 359 3.18 -7.35 25.78
N ALA A 360 2.94 -8.31 26.67
CA ALA A 360 2.16 -8.10 27.89
C ALA A 360 3.00 -7.37 28.95
N ILE A 361 2.42 -6.36 29.59
CA ILE A 361 3.00 -5.58 30.68
C ILE A 361 2.06 -5.62 31.86
N ASN A 362 2.57 -6.05 33.02
CA ASN A 362 1.83 -6.07 34.27
C ASN A 362 1.87 -4.70 34.95
N ILE A 363 0.70 -4.10 35.16
CA ILE A 363 0.56 -2.78 35.77
C ILE A 363 -0.03 -2.97 37.17
N SER A 364 0.67 -2.44 38.17
CA SER A 364 0.25 -2.52 39.57
C SER A 364 0.49 -1.19 40.29
N ASN A 365 -0.14 -1.01 41.46
CA ASN A 365 -0.04 0.18 42.30
C ASN A 365 -0.52 1.48 41.61
N GLN A 366 -1.51 1.35 40.72
CA GLN A 366 -2.23 2.49 40.13
C GLN A 366 -3.46 2.89 40.95
N GLY A 367 -3.72 2.18 42.05
CA GLY A 367 -4.68 2.63 43.05
C GLY A 367 -4.35 4.04 43.52
N ASN A 368 -5.38 4.86 43.70
CA ASN A 368 -5.24 6.14 44.37
C ASN A 368 -4.71 5.87 45.78
N GLY A 369 -3.45 6.21 46.04
CA GLY A 369 -2.99 6.37 47.41
C GLY A 369 -3.95 7.30 48.17
N ILE A 370 -4.05 7.08 49.49
CA ILE A 370 -4.77 7.98 50.39
C ILE A 370 -4.11 9.35 50.27
N SER A 371 -4.67 10.20 49.41
CA SER A 371 -4.36 11.61 49.43
C SER A 371 -4.91 12.12 50.75
N ASN A 372 -4.05 12.74 51.57
CA ASN A 372 -4.47 13.54 52.71
C ASN A 372 -5.40 14.66 52.19
N PHE A 373 -6.68 14.36 52.03
CA PHE A 373 -7.70 15.38 51.82
C PHE A 373 -8.08 15.93 53.17
N ILE A 374 -7.39 17.01 53.53
CA ILE A 374 -7.87 18.00 54.48
C ILE A 374 -9.19 18.53 53.92
N TYR A 375 -10.32 18.18 54.55
CA TYR A 375 -11.48 19.05 54.61
C TYR A 375 -11.87 19.23 56.08
N GLN A 376 -12.24 20.47 56.41
CA GLN A 376 -12.63 20.94 57.73
C GLN A 376 -13.42 19.88 58.53
N THR A 377 -12.81 19.44 59.62
CA THR A 377 -13.15 18.24 60.42
C THR A 377 -14.38 18.36 61.33
N ASN A 378 -15.32 19.27 61.09
CA ASN A 378 -16.22 19.66 62.20
C ASN A 378 -17.60 18.99 62.21
N ASN A 379 -17.96 18.22 61.18
CA ASN A 379 -19.35 17.82 60.94
C ASN A 379 -19.64 16.31 60.97
N VAL A 380 -18.61 15.44 61.02
CA VAL A 380 -18.80 14.00 61.18
C VAL A 380 -17.85 13.48 62.26
N SER A 381 -18.37 12.70 63.19
CA SER A 381 -17.62 12.10 64.30
C SER A 381 -17.83 10.59 64.32
N ILE A 382 -16.73 9.85 64.49
CA ILE A 382 -16.73 8.38 64.61
C ILE A 382 -16.15 8.01 65.97
N PHE A 383 -16.91 7.32 66.79
CA PHE A 383 -16.54 7.02 68.17
C PHE A 383 -17.21 5.75 68.71
N PRO A 384 -16.64 5.07 69.73
CA PRO A 384 -15.36 5.37 70.37
C PRO A 384 -14.16 5.03 69.46
N ASN A 385 -12.99 5.54 69.80
CA ASN A 385 -11.73 5.12 69.17
C ASN A 385 -10.63 5.19 70.24
N PRO A 386 -10.16 4.04 70.78
CA PRO A 386 -10.42 2.68 70.33
C PRO A 386 -11.87 2.18 70.54
N ALA A 387 -12.32 1.21 69.75
CA ALA A 387 -13.67 0.61 69.84
C ALA A 387 -13.61 -0.91 69.96
N ASN A 388 -14.40 -1.50 70.86
CA ASN A 388 -14.50 -2.95 71.01
C ASN A 388 -15.54 -3.51 70.03
N ASP A 389 -16.83 -3.35 70.31
CA ASP A 389 -17.86 -4.05 69.54
C ASP A 389 -18.56 -3.18 68.51
N ASP A 390 -18.62 -1.87 68.75
CA ASP A 390 -19.42 -0.96 67.95
C ASP A 390 -18.71 0.35 67.65
N LEU A 391 -18.99 0.91 66.46
CA LEU A 391 -18.63 2.26 66.07
C LEU A 391 -19.88 3.08 65.77
N ASN A 392 -20.07 4.17 66.50
CA ASN A 392 -21.10 5.15 66.21
C ASN A 392 -20.60 6.16 65.18
N ILE A 393 -21.50 6.59 64.31
CA ILE A 393 -21.26 7.61 63.29
C ILE A 393 -22.28 8.71 63.50
N GLU A 394 -21.80 9.86 63.95
CA GLU A 394 -22.62 11.04 64.15
C GLU A 394 -22.35 12.05 63.03
N ILE A 395 -23.41 12.45 62.34
CA ILE A 395 -23.38 13.46 61.28
C ILE A 395 -24.14 14.69 61.80
N LYS A 396 -23.45 15.82 61.97
CA LYS A 396 -24.05 17.05 62.49
C LYS A 396 -25.01 17.68 61.47
N ASN A 397 -26.01 18.39 61.99
CA ASN A 397 -27.07 19.02 61.19
C ASN A 397 -26.49 20.03 60.18
N GLY A 398 -26.89 19.94 58.91
CA GLY A 398 -26.36 20.75 57.80
C GLY A 398 -25.12 20.17 57.09
N ALA A 399 -24.61 19.00 57.52
CA ALA A 399 -23.54 18.30 56.82
C ALA A 399 -24.04 17.57 55.57
N LEU A 400 -23.17 17.47 54.55
CA LEU A 400 -23.41 16.57 53.42
C LEU A 400 -23.41 15.12 53.91
N ILE A 401 -24.57 14.46 53.82
CA ILE A 401 -24.71 13.03 54.17
C ILE A 401 -23.91 12.19 53.17
N PRO A 402 -22.96 11.34 53.61
CA PRO A 402 -22.23 10.43 52.73
C PRO A 402 -23.16 9.40 52.09
N GLU A 403 -22.85 8.96 50.87
CA GLU A 403 -23.63 7.94 50.16
C GLU A 403 -23.15 6.52 50.44
N LYS A 404 -21.88 6.40 50.84
CA LYS A 404 -21.22 5.12 51.08
C LYS A 404 -20.22 5.24 52.23
N LEU A 405 -20.15 4.18 53.03
CA LEU A 405 -19.10 3.93 54.01
C LEU A 405 -18.37 2.62 53.66
N SER A 406 -17.05 2.62 53.78
CA SER A 406 -16.22 1.42 53.68
C SER A 406 -15.23 1.34 54.85
N ILE A 407 -15.03 0.15 55.44
CA ILE A 407 -13.94 -0.12 56.39
C ILE A 407 -12.86 -0.90 55.66
N PHE A 408 -11.61 -0.46 55.80
CA PHE A 408 -10.44 -1.08 55.23
C PHE A 408 -9.49 -1.57 56.31
N ASP A 409 -8.83 -2.71 56.07
CA ASP A 409 -7.66 -3.11 56.85
C ASP A 409 -6.41 -2.32 56.44
N ILE A 410 -5.29 -2.50 57.17
CA ILE A 410 -4.01 -1.83 56.86
C ILE A 410 -3.42 -2.17 55.48
N ARG A 411 -3.93 -3.21 54.81
CA ARG A 411 -3.50 -3.61 53.46
C ARG A 411 -4.42 -3.03 52.38
N GLY A 412 -5.38 -2.19 52.75
CA GLY A 412 -6.33 -1.58 51.82
C GLY A 412 -7.43 -2.53 51.33
N ARG A 413 -7.62 -3.69 51.98
CA ARG A 413 -8.73 -4.60 51.65
C ARG A 413 -10.01 -4.07 52.27
N VAL A 414 -11.10 -4.03 51.50
CA VAL A 414 -12.44 -3.70 52.01
C VAL A 414 -12.93 -4.84 52.90
N ILE A 415 -13.20 -4.53 54.15
CA ILE A 415 -13.69 -5.47 55.17
C ILE A 415 -15.20 -5.34 55.36
N PHE A 416 -15.71 -4.11 55.27
CA PHE A 416 -17.13 -3.81 55.45
C PHE A 416 -17.53 -2.68 54.51
N GLN A 417 -18.76 -2.72 54.00
CA GLN A 417 -19.29 -1.65 53.16
C GLN A 417 -20.80 -1.47 53.33
N LEU A 418 -21.23 -0.21 53.37
CA LEU A 418 -22.62 0.18 53.47
C LEU A 418 -22.93 1.33 52.51
N TYR A 419 -24.18 1.37 52.03
CA TYR A 419 -24.73 2.42 51.17
C TYR A 419 -25.95 3.07 51.82
N ASP A 420 -26.28 4.28 51.40
CA ASP A 420 -27.46 5.06 51.83
C ASP A 420 -27.54 5.28 53.35
N LEU A 421 -26.60 6.09 53.87
CA LEU A 421 -26.42 6.37 55.30
C LEU A 421 -27.48 7.29 55.93
N LYS A 422 -28.62 7.53 55.25
CA LYS A 422 -29.65 8.51 55.69
C LYS A 422 -30.27 8.22 57.05
N SER A 423 -30.24 6.96 57.49
CA SER A 423 -30.86 6.49 58.73
C SER A 423 -29.94 5.57 59.54
N PHE A 424 -28.63 5.61 59.27
CA PHE A 424 -27.66 4.68 59.86
C PHE A 424 -26.66 5.41 60.74
N ASN A 425 -26.53 5.00 62.00
CA ASN A 425 -25.71 5.68 63.00
C ASN A 425 -24.74 4.75 63.76
N LYS A 426 -24.71 3.44 63.47
CA LYS A 426 -23.94 2.46 64.26
C LYS A 426 -23.51 1.24 63.46
N ILE A 427 -22.21 0.91 63.48
CA ILE A 427 -21.63 -0.29 62.86
C ILE A 427 -21.21 -1.28 63.94
N ASP A 428 -21.68 -2.52 63.82
CA ASP A 428 -21.13 -3.66 64.57
C ASP A 428 -19.79 -4.07 63.94
N ILE A 429 -18.72 -3.93 64.71
CA ILE A 429 -17.37 -4.36 64.36
C ILE A 429 -16.90 -5.54 65.20
N SER A 430 -17.74 -6.15 66.05
CA SER A 430 -17.38 -7.22 66.99
C SER A 430 -16.55 -8.34 66.35
N ASN A 431 -16.88 -8.71 65.12
CA ASN A 431 -16.24 -9.78 64.34
C ASN A 431 -14.88 -9.43 63.71
N LEU A 432 -14.41 -8.19 63.84
CA LEU A 432 -13.09 -7.82 63.32
C LEU A 432 -11.97 -8.28 64.28
N ASP A 433 -10.78 -8.57 63.76
CA ASP A 433 -9.62 -8.82 64.62
C ASP A 433 -9.14 -7.51 65.27
N LYS A 434 -8.50 -7.58 66.44
CA LYS A 434 -7.86 -6.40 67.06
C LYS A 434 -6.81 -5.82 66.11
N GLY A 435 -6.83 -4.51 65.92
CA GLY A 435 -5.92 -3.88 64.98
C GLY A 435 -6.34 -2.50 64.50
N LEU A 436 -5.55 -2.01 63.55
CA LEU A 436 -5.73 -0.71 62.91
C LEU A 436 -6.62 -0.86 61.67
N TYR A 437 -7.65 -0.03 61.57
CA TYR A 437 -8.53 0.04 60.41
C TYR A 437 -8.75 1.49 59.97
N PHE A 438 -9.26 1.64 58.76
CA PHE A 438 -9.63 2.93 58.19
C PHE A 438 -11.10 2.92 57.78
N VAL A 439 -11.88 3.87 58.29
CA VAL A 439 -13.26 4.11 57.85
C VAL A 439 -13.24 5.22 56.81
N VAL A 440 -13.73 4.94 55.61
CA VAL A 440 -13.84 5.91 54.52
C VAL A 440 -15.30 6.21 54.26
N LEU A 441 -15.66 7.48 54.37
CA LEU A 441 -16.95 8.02 53.97
C LEU A 441 -16.81 8.66 52.61
N SER A 442 -17.71 8.35 51.67
CA SER A 442 -17.66 8.87 50.30
C SER A 442 -19.00 9.44 49.85
N LYS A 443 -18.93 10.53 49.08
CA LYS A 443 -20.05 11.15 48.36
C LYS A 443 -19.56 11.71 47.04
N TYR A 444 -20.16 11.33 45.91
CA TYR A 444 -19.64 11.65 44.58
C TYR A 444 -18.13 11.31 44.48
N ASN A 445 -17.28 12.27 44.09
CA ASN A 445 -15.82 12.12 43.99
C ASN A 445 -15.06 12.53 45.26
N GLN A 446 -15.75 12.81 46.36
CA GLN A 446 -15.15 13.25 47.62
C GLN A 446 -15.12 12.11 48.65
N GLN A 447 -14.03 12.04 49.42
CA GLN A 447 -13.83 11.04 50.46
C GLN A 447 -13.25 11.67 51.73
N ILE A 448 -13.64 11.13 52.89
CA ILE A 448 -13.08 11.46 54.21
C ILE A 448 -12.67 10.15 54.86
N THR A 449 -11.45 10.11 55.42
CA THR A 449 -10.90 8.91 56.05
C THR A 449 -10.67 9.13 57.54
N TYR A 450 -11.14 8.17 58.35
CA TYR A 450 -10.92 8.11 59.79
C TYR A 450 -10.08 6.90 60.12
N LYS A 451 -9.04 7.13 60.92
CA LYS A 451 -8.27 6.06 61.55
C LYS A 451 -9.03 5.55 62.76
N ILE A 452 -9.25 4.24 62.86
CA ILE A 452 -9.86 3.59 64.03
C ILE A 452 -8.97 2.46 64.55
N ILE A 453 -8.99 2.24 65.86
CA ILE A 453 -8.31 1.13 66.53
C ILE A 453 -9.40 0.24 67.12
N LYS A 454 -9.36 -1.05 66.83
CA LYS A 454 -10.18 -2.07 67.48
C LYS A 454 -9.36 -2.90 68.46
#